data_AF-A0A537KNR0-F1
#
_entry.id   AF-A0A537KNR0-F1
#
_cell.length_a   1.000
_cell.length_b   1.000
_cell.length_c   1.000
_cell.angle_alpha   90.00
_cell.angle_beta   90.00
_cell.angle_gamma   90.00
#
_symmetry.space_group_name_H-M   'P 1'
#
loop_
_entity.id
_entity.type
_entity.pdbx_description
1 polymer ?
#
loop_
_entity_poly.entity_id
_entity_poly.type
_entity_poly.pdbx_seq_one_letter_code
_entity_poly.pdbx_strand_id
1 'polypeptide(L)'
;MDIKRDRMVFLGYGKYWRSDRILGLMPIEEGRGPGQRTNVFVEGRAEPIVASRTEQSILEDMGASDESFQTQALREATRELLEAFHEFSPVLRRALQHEHHFDVEKWELHLSELLRPAPVIEPAGQDDLFT
;
A
#
# COMPACT_ATOMS: atom_id res chain seq x y z
N MET A 1 -6.31 -7.78 1.03
CA MET A 1 -6.66 -6.35 1.01
C MET A 1 -6.28 -5.78 2.36
N ASP A 2 -5.24 -4.95 2.40
CA ASP A 2 -4.79 -4.27 3.62
C ASP A 2 -5.39 -2.86 3.66
N ILE A 3 -5.72 -2.34 4.84
CA ILE A 3 -6.27 -0.98 5.01
C ILE A 3 -5.23 -0.15 5.75
N LYS A 4 -4.77 0.93 5.12
CA LYS A 4 -3.82 1.86 5.75
C LYS A 4 -4.55 2.67 6.81
N ARG A 5 -4.10 2.57 8.07
CA ARG A 5 -4.66 3.32 9.21
C ARG A 5 -4.27 4.81 9.14
N ASP A 6 -5.01 5.66 9.85
CA ASP A 6 -4.75 7.10 10.02
C ASP A 6 -4.69 7.92 8.72
N ARG A 7 -5.32 7.41 7.64
CA ARG A 7 -5.40 8.13 6.36
C ARG A 7 -6.68 8.94 6.29
N MET A 8 -6.57 10.20 5.87
CA MET A 8 -7.75 11.01 5.55
C MET A 8 -8.32 10.58 4.19
N VAL A 9 -9.58 10.16 4.19
CA VAL A 9 -10.32 9.64 3.04
C VAL A 9 -11.39 10.65 2.63
N PHE A 10 -11.39 11.05 1.36
CA PHE A 10 -12.37 11.98 0.83
C PHE A 10 -13.66 11.27 0.44
N LEU A 11 -14.77 11.61 1.09
CA LEU A 11 -16.10 11.01 0.85
C LEU A 11 -16.98 11.80 -0.12
N GLY A 12 -16.48 12.94 -0.63
CA GLY A 12 -17.21 13.83 -1.53
C GLY A 12 -17.81 15.04 -0.84
N TYR A 13 -18.07 16.11 -1.60
CA TYR A 13 -18.65 17.37 -1.12
C TYR A 13 -17.96 17.95 0.13
N GLY A 14 -16.62 17.93 0.15
CA GLY A 14 -15.82 18.44 1.28
C GLY A 14 -15.86 17.58 2.55
N LYS A 15 -16.45 16.39 2.51
CA LYS A 15 -16.46 15.45 3.65
C LYS A 15 -15.20 14.62 3.64
N TYR A 16 -14.52 14.54 4.78
CA TYR A 16 -13.33 13.72 4.97
C TYR A 16 -13.45 12.91 6.25
N TRP A 17 -13.01 11.66 6.22
CA TRP A 17 -13.00 10.79 7.40
C TRP A 17 -11.70 10.02 7.51
N ARG A 18 -11.30 9.66 8.72
CA ARG A 18 -10.14 8.79 8.93
C ARG A 18 -10.48 7.35 8.57
N SER A 19 -9.58 6.69 7.84
CA SER A 19 -9.73 5.30 7.40
C SER A 19 -9.95 4.33 8.56
N ASP A 20 -9.27 4.51 9.69
CA ASP A 20 -9.38 3.67 10.88
C ASP A 20 -10.67 3.89 11.68
N ARG A 21 -11.50 4.88 11.30
CA ARG A 21 -12.82 5.13 11.90
C ARG A 21 -13.97 4.74 10.97
N ILE A 22 -13.69 4.29 9.75
CA ILE A 22 -14.70 3.75 8.83
C ILE A 22 -14.88 2.27 9.15
N LEU A 23 -16.10 1.91 9.57
CA LEU A 23 -16.47 0.56 9.97
C LEU A 23 -17.03 -0.27 8.81
N GLY A 24 -17.59 0.39 7.79
CA GLY A 24 -18.17 -0.29 6.64
C GLY A 24 -18.61 0.64 5.53
N LEU A 25 -18.77 0.07 4.34
CA LEU A 25 -19.21 0.73 3.12
C LEU A 25 -20.37 -0.07 2.51
N MET A 26 -21.44 0.61 2.12
CA MET A 26 -22.60 -0.01 1.49
C MET A 26 -23.04 0.81 0.28
N PRO A 27 -22.91 0.29 -0.95
CA PRO A 27 -23.43 0.95 -2.14
C PRO A 27 -24.93 1.23 -2.02
N ILE A 28 -25.36 2.38 -2.51
CA ILE A 28 -26.79 2.74 -2.59
C ILE A 28 -27.30 2.32 -3.96
N GLU A 29 -28.13 1.27 -4.00
CA GLU A 29 -28.69 0.68 -5.23
C GLU A 29 -30.01 1.37 -5.62
N GLU A 30 -30.95 1.50 -4.68
CA GLU A 30 -32.28 2.06 -4.91
C GLU A 30 -32.46 3.46 -4.30
N GLY A 31 -33.40 4.26 -4.83
CA GLY A 31 -33.72 5.59 -4.27
C GLY A 31 -32.58 6.61 -4.39
N ARG A 32 -31.65 6.39 -5.32
CA ARG A 32 -30.41 7.16 -5.43
C ARG A 32 -30.65 8.61 -5.87
N GLY A 33 -30.51 9.55 -4.94
CA GLY A 33 -30.48 10.98 -5.28
C GLY A 33 -29.18 11.43 -5.96
N PRO A 34 -29.11 12.68 -6.45
CA PRO A 34 -27.89 13.24 -7.04
C PRO A 34 -26.72 13.17 -6.06
N GLY A 35 -25.59 12.62 -6.51
CA GLY A 35 -24.39 12.52 -5.68
C GLY A 35 -24.51 11.60 -4.47
N GLN A 36 -25.54 10.76 -4.38
CA GLN A 36 -25.61 9.69 -3.38
C GLN A 36 -25.07 8.42 -4.02
N ARG A 37 -23.99 7.87 -3.47
CA ARG A 37 -23.32 6.70 -4.05
C ARG A 37 -23.17 5.56 -3.06
N THR A 38 -22.72 5.87 -1.85
CA THR A 38 -22.34 4.88 -0.83
C THR A 38 -22.70 5.41 0.55
N ASN A 39 -23.30 4.58 1.38
CA ASN A 39 -23.44 4.80 2.81
C ASN A 39 -22.14 4.37 3.51
N VAL A 40 -21.53 5.30 4.23
CA VAL A 40 -20.27 5.10 4.96
C VAL A 40 -20.58 5.05 6.45
N PHE A 41 -20.43 3.87 7.04
CA PHE A 41 -20.63 3.65 8.46
C PHE A 41 -19.35 3.99 9.19
N VAL A 42 -19.45 4.84 10.20
CA VAL A 42 -18.28 5.32 10.94
C VAL A 42 -18.50 5.17 12.43
N GLU A 43 -17.40 4.97 13.15
CA GLU A 43 -17.44 4.82 14.60
C GLU A 43 -18.05 6.06 15.28
N GLY A 44 -18.91 5.82 16.26
CA GLY A 44 -19.54 6.88 17.06
C GLY A 44 -20.69 7.62 16.38
N ARG A 45 -21.14 7.21 15.18
CA ARG A 45 -22.34 7.76 14.54
C ARG A 45 -23.40 6.68 14.32
N ALA A 46 -24.64 7.00 14.67
CA ALA A 46 -25.79 6.11 14.44
C ALA A 46 -26.17 6.08 12.95
N GLU A 47 -26.16 7.25 12.30
CA GLU A 47 -26.53 7.39 10.88
C GLU A 47 -25.29 7.38 9.97
N PRO A 48 -25.36 6.68 8.82
CA PRO A 48 -24.24 6.64 7.88
C PRO A 48 -24.02 7.99 7.20
N ILE A 49 -22.77 8.24 6.82
CA ILE A 49 -22.42 9.38 5.98
C ILE A 49 -22.72 8.98 4.53
N VAL A 50 -23.63 9.71 3.88
CA VAL A 50 -23.86 9.54 2.44
C VAL A 50 -22.72 10.19 1.66
N ALA A 51 -21.94 9.35 0.99
CA ALA A 51 -20.80 9.74 0.16
C ALA A 51 -21.22 9.86 -1.31
N SER A 52 -20.52 10.75 -2.03
CA SER A 52 -20.69 10.94 -3.47
C SER A 52 -19.72 10.12 -4.31
N ARG A 53 -19.07 9.14 -3.68
CA ARG A 53 -18.11 8.23 -4.28
C ARG A 53 -18.56 6.79 -4.14
N THR A 54 -18.16 5.96 -5.09
CA THR A 54 -18.37 4.51 -5.05
C THR A 54 -17.59 3.87 -3.90
N GLU A 55 -18.05 2.72 -3.44
CA GLU A 55 -17.39 1.93 -2.40
C GLU A 55 -15.96 1.55 -2.82
N GLN A 56 -15.78 1.04 -4.04
CA GLN A 56 -14.45 0.79 -4.62
C GLN A 56 -13.50 1.98 -4.53
N SER A 57 -13.91 3.17 -4.98
CA SER A 57 -13.02 4.34 -4.94
C SER A 57 -12.71 4.77 -3.50
N ILE A 58 -13.61 4.53 -2.54
CA ILE A 58 -13.34 4.81 -1.12
C ILE A 58 -12.35 3.77 -0.56
N LEU A 59 -12.48 2.50 -0.94
CA LEU A 59 -11.53 1.43 -0.56
C LEU A 59 -10.11 1.72 -1.08
N GLU A 60 -9.96 2.11 -2.34
CA GLU A 60 -8.67 2.51 -2.92
C GLU A 60 -8.02 3.66 -2.11
N ASP A 61 -8.81 4.67 -1.76
CA ASP A 61 -8.35 5.77 -0.90
C ASP A 61 -8.03 5.31 0.53
N MET A 62 -8.73 4.30 1.07
CA MET A 62 -8.39 3.67 2.36
C MET A 62 -7.09 2.84 2.28
N GLY A 63 -6.49 2.70 1.10
CA GLY A 63 -5.31 1.90 0.88
C GLY A 63 -5.60 0.42 0.63
N ALA A 64 -6.88 0.07 0.46
CA ALA A 64 -7.35 -1.23 -0.01
C ALA A 64 -7.10 -1.42 -1.52
N SER A 65 -5.92 -0.98 -1.98
CA SER A 65 -5.43 -1.24 -3.32
C SER A 65 -4.72 -2.59 -3.35
N ASP A 66 -4.81 -3.28 -4.48
CA ASP A 66 -3.95 -4.44 -4.80
C ASP A 66 -2.46 -4.07 -4.83
N GLU A 67 -2.08 -2.81 -4.60
CA GLU A 67 -0.68 -2.38 -4.50
C GLU A 67 0.09 -3.16 -3.44
N SER A 68 -0.54 -3.57 -2.34
CA SER A 68 0.11 -4.46 -1.35
C SER A 68 0.47 -5.81 -1.97
N PHE A 69 -0.42 -6.38 -2.78
CA PHE A 69 -0.19 -7.63 -3.52
C PHE A 69 0.83 -7.45 -4.66
N GLN A 70 0.71 -6.39 -5.46
CA GLN A 70 1.64 -6.06 -6.54
C GLN A 70 3.04 -5.77 -6.00
N THR A 71 3.15 -5.06 -4.86
CA THR A 71 4.43 -4.80 -4.19
C THR A 71 5.02 -6.10 -3.65
N GLN A 72 4.20 -6.98 -3.08
CA GLN A 72 4.66 -8.29 -2.61
C GLN A 72 5.15 -9.17 -3.77
N ALA A 73 4.39 -9.26 -4.85
CA ALA A 73 4.76 -10.01 -6.05
C ALA A 73 6.04 -9.44 -6.70
N LEU A 74 6.18 -8.12 -6.76
CA LEU A 74 7.39 -7.47 -7.25
C LEU A 74 8.61 -7.78 -6.36
N ARG A 75 8.42 -7.81 -5.03
CA ARG A 75 9.47 -8.16 -4.07
C ARG A 75 9.88 -9.63 -4.21
N GLU A 76 8.93 -10.52 -4.46
CA GLU A 76 9.19 -11.94 -4.71
C GLU A 76 9.97 -12.13 -6.02
N ALA A 77 9.52 -11.53 -7.12
CA ALA A 77 10.23 -11.57 -8.39
C ALA A 77 11.66 -10.97 -8.29
N THR A 78 11.84 -9.91 -7.50
CA THR A 78 13.17 -9.32 -7.26
C THR A 78 14.08 -10.26 -6.47
N ARG A 79 13.53 -11.03 -5.53
CA ARG A 79 14.27 -12.05 -4.77
C ARG A 79 14.68 -13.21 -5.67
N GLU A 80 13.77 -13.72 -6.49
CA GLU A 80 14.06 -14.78 -7.46
C GLU A 80 15.18 -14.35 -8.43
N LEU A 81 15.16 -13.11 -8.91
CA LEU A 81 16.22 -12.58 -9.75
C LEU A 81 17.58 -12.53 -9.04
N LEU A 82 17.59 -12.13 -7.76
CA LEU A 82 18.80 -12.11 -6.93
C LEU A 82 19.38 -13.51 -6.73
N GLU A 83 18.51 -14.51 -6.50
CA GLU A 83 18.91 -15.92 -6.41
C GLU A 83 19.50 -16.42 -7.73
N ALA A 84 18.87 -16.08 -8.88
CA ALA A 84 19.41 -16.42 -10.19
C ALA A 84 20.79 -15.80 -10.45
N PHE A 85 21.04 -14.56 -9.98
CA PHE A 85 22.37 -13.96 -10.06
C PHE A 85 23.39 -14.75 -9.25
N HIS A 86 23.06 -15.16 -8.02
CA HIS A 86 23.94 -15.99 -7.18
C HIS A 86 24.35 -17.32 -7.85
N GLU A 87 23.52 -17.87 -8.73
CA GLU A 87 23.82 -19.11 -9.47
C GLU A 87 24.81 -18.90 -10.65
N PHE A 88 25.10 -17.66 -11.05
CA PHE A 88 26.03 -17.41 -12.16
C PHE A 88 27.46 -17.81 -11.82
N SER A 89 28.04 -18.66 -12.67
CA SER A 89 29.44 -19.07 -12.55
C SER A 89 30.42 -17.88 -12.67
N PRO A 90 31.62 -17.96 -12.08
CA PRO A 90 32.64 -16.90 -12.17
C PRO A 90 33.10 -16.60 -13.61
N VAL A 91 32.97 -17.55 -14.53
CA VAL A 91 33.29 -17.34 -15.95
C VAL A 91 32.20 -16.49 -16.61
N LEU A 92 30.93 -16.81 -16.38
CA LEU A 92 29.80 -16.07 -16.92
C LEU A 92 29.76 -14.63 -16.38
N ARG A 93 30.00 -14.44 -15.08
CA ARG A 93 30.08 -13.10 -14.46
C ARG A 93 31.13 -12.22 -15.15
N ARG A 94 32.33 -12.78 -15.39
CA ARG A 94 33.42 -12.07 -16.11
C ARG A 94 33.03 -11.75 -17.56
N ALA A 95 32.42 -12.69 -18.27
CA ALA A 95 31.97 -12.46 -19.64
C ALA A 95 30.93 -11.33 -19.73
N LEU A 96 29.92 -11.34 -18.85
CA LEU A 96 28.90 -10.29 -18.78
C LEU A 96 29.52 -8.91 -18.48
N GLN A 97 30.50 -8.86 -17.59
CA GLN A 97 31.19 -7.62 -17.25
C GLN A 97 32.04 -7.09 -18.41
N HIS A 98 32.82 -7.95 -19.06
CA HIS A 98 33.76 -7.54 -20.11
C HIS A 98 33.10 -7.30 -21.48
N GLU A 99 32.11 -8.10 -21.83
CA GLU A 99 31.48 -8.06 -23.16
C GLU A 99 30.24 -7.15 -23.18
N HIS A 100 29.52 -7.08 -22.06
CA HIS A 100 28.23 -6.38 -21.97
C HIS A 100 28.20 -5.26 -20.93
N HIS A 101 29.32 -4.96 -20.26
CA HIS A 101 29.41 -3.95 -19.20
C HIS A 101 28.36 -4.15 -18.09
N PHE A 102 27.95 -5.41 -17.88
CA PHE A 102 26.94 -5.78 -16.90
C PHE A 102 27.64 -6.29 -15.64
N ASP A 103 27.68 -5.43 -14.63
CA ASP A 103 28.27 -5.72 -13.33
C ASP A 103 27.22 -6.39 -12.42
N VAL A 104 27.30 -7.72 -12.33
CA VAL A 104 26.37 -8.53 -11.53
C VAL A 104 26.44 -8.14 -10.04
N GLU A 105 27.64 -7.90 -9.51
CA GLU A 105 27.85 -7.59 -8.08
C GLU A 105 27.20 -6.24 -7.71
N LYS A 106 27.33 -5.25 -8.60
CA LYS A 106 26.66 -3.95 -8.43
C LYS A 106 25.14 -4.08 -8.44
N TRP A 107 24.59 -4.93 -9.32
CA TRP A 107 23.15 -5.18 -9.37
C TRP A 107 22.65 -5.98 -8.17
N GLU A 108 23.39 -6.99 -7.71
CA GLU A 108 23.08 -7.74 -6.47
C GLU A 108 22.98 -6.77 -5.28
N LEU A 109 23.94 -5.85 -5.13
CA LEU A 109 23.90 -4.82 -4.09
C LEU A 109 22.66 -3.93 -4.22
N HIS A 110 22.38 -3.40 -5.41
CA HIS A 110 21.25 -2.49 -5.61
C HIS A 110 19.89 -3.17 -5.34
N LEU A 111 19.70 -4.40 -5.82
CA LEU A 111 18.48 -5.17 -5.58
C LEU A 111 18.33 -5.55 -4.09
N SER A 112 19.43 -5.85 -3.40
CA SER A 112 19.40 -6.11 -1.96
C SER A 112 18.96 -4.89 -1.14
N GLU A 113 19.39 -3.68 -1.53
CA GLU A 113 18.98 -2.43 -0.90
C GLU A 113 17.49 -2.13 -1.15
N LEU A 114 16.98 -2.41 -2.35
CA LEU A 114 15.54 -2.29 -2.65
C LEU A 114 14.68 -3.25 -1.83
N LEU A 115 15.20 -4.44 -1.51
CA LEU A 115 14.52 -5.42 -0.67
C LEU A 115 14.65 -5.13 0.83
N ARG A 116 15.51 -4.19 1.26
CA ARG A 116 15.66 -3.85 2.68
C ARG A 116 14.31 -3.37 3.24
N PRO A 117 13.81 -3.94 4.36
CA PRO A 117 12.61 -3.43 5.00
C PRO A 117 12.83 -2.00 5.48
N ALA A 118 11.81 -1.14 5.34
CA ALA A 118 11.86 0.20 5.91
C ALA A 118 12.07 0.09 7.43
N PRO A 119 12.92 0.95 8.03
CA PRO A 119 13.11 0.94 9.47
C PRO A 119 11.75 1.14 10.15
N VAL A 120 11.43 0.25 11.10
CA VAL A 120 10.24 0.39 11.94
C VAL A 120 10.46 1.65 12.76
N ILE A 121 9.73 2.71 12.43
CA ILE A 121 9.66 3.91 13.26
C ILE A 121 8.75 3.52 14.43
N GLU A 122 9.33 3.19 15.57
CA GLU A 122 8.56 3.00 16.79
C GLU A 122 7.80 4.30 17.09
N PRO A 123 6.48 4.28 17.29
CA PRO A 123 5.75 5.46 17.68
C PRO A 123 6.30 5.92 19.03
N ALA A 124 6.83 7.14 19.08
CA ALA A 124 7.30 7.76 20.31
C ALA A 124 6.22 7.59 21.38
N GLY A 125 6.57 6.92 22.48
CA GLY A 125 5.67 6.62 23.58
C GLY A 125 4.99 7.90 24.03
N GLN A 126 3.67 7.94 23.88
CA GLN A 126 2.82 9.06 24.29
C GLN A 126 2.60 9.07 25.82
N ASP A 127 3.35 8.26 26.58
CA ASP A 127 3.14 8.01 28.01
C ASP A 127 3.88 8.98 28.94
N ASP A 128 4.78 9.84 28.42
CA ASP A 128 5.56 10.76 29.25
C ASP A 128 4.94 12.17 29.41
N LEU A 129 3.74 12.43 28.88
CA LEU A 129 3.11 13.76 28.94
C LEU A 129 2.20 14.00 30.15
N PHE A 130 2.07 13.03 31.07
CA PHE A 130 1.16 13.13 32.23
C PHE A 130 1.78 12.76 33.59
N THR A 131 3.10 12.85 33.77
CA THR A 131 3.71 12.81 35.12
C THR A 131 4.10 14.20 35.60
#